data_AF-A0A952JE05-F1
#
_entry.id   AF-A0A952JE05-F1
#
_cell.length_a   1.000
_cell.length_b   1.000
_cell.length_c   1.000
_cell.angle_alpha   90.00
_cell.angle_beta   90.00
_cell.angle_gamma   90.00
#
_symmetry.space_group_name_H-M   'P 1'
#
loop_
_entity.id
_entity.type
_entity.pdbx_description
1 polymer ?
#
loop_
_entity_poly.entity_id
_entity_poly.type
_entity_poly.pdbx_seq_one_letter_code
_entity_poly.pdbx_strand_id
1 'polypeptide(L)'
;MTKDLTTSEVDRKNVLNNSLAISGAYEQIGFRGVMFENKYRFTKQRVAQYYEIDVRTIERLLENHGKELADSGYELFTGIRLKKLREAFQESLKSGHADVSDIDVGDIPDTLENEAFSLRAPSIGIFTFKAFLNLGMLLTGSERAQRLRSIILDIVIDVLNQKLGGKTKYINQREEEFLPSAIREYNYRQEFTNALDFYIEGSKFKYGQLTDKIYKSIFKENAKEYRQILNLNNKESVRSTMYSEVLDLISGYENGFADHLKRKSEALGRKLSVSEAHTLFAEFEKIMEAFITPLREKARSLMASRDLAFREALHEKLKDYINEVSANDFDAFLGERSMDLEKRLEDNKEVFKRLKDR
;
A
#
# COMPACT_ATOMS: atom_id res chain seq x y z
N MET A 1 -1.47 1.34 -16.90
CA MET A 1 -2.78 2.02 -16.93
C MET A 1 -2.57 3.44 -16.48
N THR A 2 -3.12 4.43 -17.20
CA THR A 2 -3.12 5.83 -16.75
C THR A 2 -3.93 5.92 -15.45
N LYS A 3 -3.25 6.15 -14.32
CA LYS A 3 -3.91 6.34 -13.02
C LYS A 3 -4.73 7.62 -13.09
N ASP A 4 -6.05 7.52 -13.10
CA ASP A 4 -6.92 8.68 -13.11
C ASP A 4 -7.19 9.15 -11.67
N LEU A 5 -6.32 10.03 -11.19
CA LEU A 5 -6.41 10.63 -9.86
C LEU A 5 -7.69 11.45 -9.66
N THR A 6 -8.39 11.86 -10.73
CA THR A 6 -9.61 12.67 -10.61
C THR A 6 -10.83 11.87 -10.23
N THR A 7 -10.85 10.57 -10.55
CA THR A 7 -12.00 9.68 -10.31
C THR A 7 -11.71 8.62 -9.25
N SER A 8 -10.47 8.13 -9.18
CA SER A 8 -10.09 7.01 -8.31
C SER A 8 -9.61 7.46 -6.93
N GLU A 9 -10.44 7.27 -5.90
CA GLU A 9 -10.05 7.51 -4.50
C GLU A 9 -8.89 6.61 -4.07
N VAL A 10 -8.88 5.35 -4.51
CA VAL A 10 -7.82 4.38 -4.20
C VAL A 10 -6.48 4.86 -4.74
N ASP A 11 -6.43 5.36 -5.98
CA ASP A 11 -5.17 5.87 -6.54
C ASP A 11 -4.69 7.12 -5.78
N ARG A 12 -5.59 8.03 -5.41
CA ARG A 12 -5.25 9.18 -4.56
C ARG A 12 -4.70 8.74 -3.21
N LYS A 13 -5.35 7.79 -2.53
CA LYS A 13 -4.88 7.25 -1.25
C LYS A 13 -3.52 6.58 -1.39
N ASN A 14 -3.28 5.81 -2.46
CA ASN A 14 -1.98 5.19 -2.73
C ASN A 14 -0.86 6.23 -2.85
N VAL A 15 -1.11 7.32 -3.58
CA VAL A 15 -0.17 8.45 -3.66
C VAL A 15 0.07 9.07 -2.28
N LEU A 16 -0.99 9.33 -1.51
CA LEU A 16 -0.93 9.99 -0.21
C LEU A 16 -0.37 9.10 0.92
N ASN A 17 -0.36 7.78 0.74
CA ASN A 17 0.22 6.83 1.66
C ASN A 17 1.72 6.61 1.40
N ASN A 18 2.20 6.93 0.20
CA ASN A 18 3.62 6.90 -0.13
C ASN A 18 4.34 8.14 0.44
N SER A 19 4.90 8.00 1.64
CA SER A 19 5.62 9.08 2.35
C SER A 19 6.80 9.64 1.54
N LEU A 20 7.53 8.78 0.82
CA LEU A 20 8.67 9.16 -0.01
C LEU A 20 8.25 10.02 -1.21
N ALA A 21 7.13 9.67 -1.84
CA ALA A 21 6.57 10.47 -2.92
C ALA A 21 6.08 11.84 -2.39
N ILE A 22 5.49 11.88 -1.20
CA ILE A 22 5.04 13.14 -0.59
C ILE A 22 6.22 14.05 -0.26
N SER A 23 7.31 13.52 0.29
CA SER A 23 8.50 14.34 0.56
C SER A 23 9.10 14.90 -0.73
N GLY A 24 9.21 14.07 -1.79
CA GLY A 24 9.66 14.53 -3.10
C GLY A 24 8.73 15.59 -3.70
N ALA A 25 7.41 15.41 -3.57
CA ALA A 25 6.42 16.39 -4.02
C ALA A 25 6.53 17.72 -3.28
N TYR A 26 6.80 17.69 -1.97
CA TYR A 26 6.97 18.91 -1.18
C TYR A 26 8.16 19.74 -1.67
N GLU A 27 9.29 19.09 -1.96
CA GLU A 27 10.51 19.74 -2.45
C GLU A 27 10.33 20.34 -3.84
N GLN A 28 9.71 19.61 -4.77
CA GLN A 28 9.54 20.06 -6.16
C GLN A 28 8.46 21.13 -6.32
N ILE A 29 7.34 21.03 -5.61
CA ILE A 29 6.22 21.96 -5.73
C ILE A 29 6.61 23.34 -5.16
N GLY A 30 7.52 23.39 -4.19
CA GLY A 30 8.03 24.64 -3.62
C GLY A 30 6.99 25.49 -2.87
N PHE A 31 5.77 24.96 -2.67
CA PHE A 31 4.69 25.64 -1.97
C PHE A 31 4.86 25.47 -0.45
N ARG A 32 5.64 26.36 0.15
CA ARG A 32 6.00 26.30 1.57
C ARG A 32 4.83 26.68 2.47
N GLY A 33 4.43 25.75 3.34
CA GLY A 33 3.42 25.99 4.37
C GLY A 33 4.01 26.59 5.63
N VAL A 34 3.15 27.01 6.56
CA VAL A 34 3.58 27.44 7.90
C VAL A 34 3.72 26.22 8.79
N MET A 35 4.87 26.08 9.46
CA MET A 35 5.12 24.96 10.38
C MET A 35 4.35 25.18 11.67
N PHE A 36 3.38 24.31 11.97
CA PHE A 36 2.58 24.36 13.18
C PHE A 36 2.21 22.96 13.63
N GLU A 37 2.46 22.63 14.91
CA GLU A 37 2.28 21.29 15.48
C GLU A 37 2.98 20.19 14.67
N ASN A 38 4.25 20.42 14.32
CA ASN A 38 5.09 19.51 13.52
C ASN A 38 4.56 19.18 12.12
N LYS A 39 3.64 19.99 11.58
CA LYS A 39 3.10 19.82 10.22
C LYS A 39 3.10 21.16 9.49
N TYR A 40 3.35 21.11 8.19
CA TYR A 40 3.10 22.27 7.32
C TYR A 40 1.60 22.45 7.11
N ARG A 41 1.12 23.67 7.42
CA ARG A 41 -0.29 24.05 7.39
C ARG A 41 -0.55 25.13 6.34
N PHE A 42 -1.69 25.02 5.68
CA PHE A 42 -2.14 25.91 4.61
C PHE A 42 -3.59 26.37 4.88
N THR A 43 -3.86 27.66 4.71
CA THR A 43 -5.22 28.21 4.83
C THR A 43 -6.02 27.97 3.54
N LYS A 44 -7.36 27.98 3.65
CA LYS A 44 -8.25 27.94 2.48
C LYS A 44 -7.86 28.95 1.40
N GLN A 45 -7.56 30.20 1.78
CA GLN A 45 -7.18 31.26 0.84
C GLN A 45 -5.88 30.95 0.10
N ARG A 46 -4.84 30.51 0.80
CA ARG A 46 -3.55 30.15 0.17
C ARG A 46 -3.71 29.00 -0.82
N VAL A 47 -4.53 28.01 -0.46
CA VAL A 47 -4.82 26.87 -1.33
C VAL A 47 -5.61 27.32 -2.57
N ALA A 48 -6.62 28.17 -2.39
CA ALA A 48 -7.41 28.73 -3.49
C ALA A 48 -6.54 29.54 -4.46
N GLN A 49 -5.64 30.35 -3.92
CA GLN A 49 -4.68 31.14 -4.70
C GLN A 49 -3.72 30.25 -5.48
N TYR A 50 -3.15 29.22 -4.86
CA TYR A 50 -2.22 28.31 -5.54
C TYR A 50 -2.87 27.62 -6.74
N TYR A 51 -4.12 27.15 -6.57
CA TYR A 51 -4.85 26.47 -7.63
C TYR A 51 -5.56 27.42 -8.60
N GLU A 52 -5.48 28.73 -8.39
CA GLU A 52 -6.16 29.75 -9.20
C GLU A 52 -7.67 29.49 -9.29
N ILE A 53 -8.30 29.18 -8.14
CA ILE A 53 -9.74 28.89 -8.01
C ILE A 53 -10.42 29.79 -6.97
N ASP A 54 -11.74 29.88 -7.06
CA ASP A 54 -12.54 30.54 -6.03
C ASP A 54 -12.67 29.67 -4.76
N VAL A 55 -12.69 30.30 -3.58
CA VAL A 55 -12.83 29.61 -2.28
C VAL A 55 -14.12 28.77 -2.22
N ARG A 56 -15.20 29.18 -2.88
CA ARG A 56 -16.46 28.40 -2.99
C ARG A 56 -16.26 27.05 -3.67
N THR A 57 -15.28 26.96 -4.58
CA THR A 57 -14.93 25.68 -5.23
C THR A 57 -14.34 24.71 -4.21
N ILE A 58 -13.52 25.21 -3.28
CA ILE A 58 -12.99 24.41 -2.16
C ILE A 58 -14.11 24.00 -1.22
N GLU A 59 -15.04 24.90 -0.90
CA GLU A 59 -16.18 24.59 -0.03
C GLU A 59 -17.08 23.51 -0.62
N ARG A 60 -17.38 23.58 -1.91
CA ARG A 60 -18.11 22.51 -2.62
C ARG A 60 -17.38 21.16 -2.58
N LEU A 61 -16.05 21.16 -2.70
CA LEU A 61 -15.26 19.93 -2.58
C LEU A 61 -15.27 19.38 -1.15
N LEU A 62 -15.24 20.25 -0.14
CA LEU A 62 -15.35 19.85 1.26
C LEU A 62 -16.73 19.29 1.61
N GLU A 63 -17.79 19.78 0.96
CA GLU A 63 -19.14 19.22 1.10
C GLU A 63 -19.24 17.83 0.46
N ASN A 64 -18.72 17.66 -0.76
CA ASN A 64 -18.84 16.41 -1.51
C ASN A 64 -17.83 15.32 -1.08
N HIS A 65 -16.64 15.71 -0.62
CA HIS A 65 -15.51 14.82 -0.29
C HIS A 65 -14.97 15.04 1.13
N GLY A 66 -15.82 15.53 2.05
CA GLY A 66 -15.39 15.95 3.39
C GLY A 66 -14.67 14.86 4.18
N LYS A 67 -15.14 13.60 4.12
CA LYS A 67 -14.50 12.48 4.81
C LYS A 67 -13.09 12.22 4.27
N GLU A 68 -12.94 12.15 2.95
CA GLU A 68 -11.66 11.90 2.29
C GLU A 68 -10.62 13.00 2.58
N LEU A 69 -11.06 14.27 2.55
CA LEU A 69 -10.22 15.42 2.84
C LEU A 69 -9.85 15.50 4.32
N ALA A 70 -10.76 15.15 5.22
CA ALA A 70 -10.48 15.05 6.66
C ALA A 70 -9.45 13.96 6.95
N ASP A 71 -9.59 12.77 6.35
CA ASP A 71 -8.62 11.66 6.46
C ASP A 71 -7.24 12.07 5.92
N SER A 72 -7.21 12.94 4.91
CA SER A 72 -5.98 13.52 4.36
C SER A 72 -5.38 14.63 5.22
N GLY A 73 -6.11 15.16 6.21
CA GLY A 73 -5.66 16.18 7.15
C GLY A 73 -6.25 17.58 6.96
N TYR A 74 -7.46 17.70 6.40
CA TYR A 74 -8.26 18.92 6.55
C TYR A 74 -8.87 19.00 7.95
N GLU A 75 -8.70 20.13 8.63
CA GLU A 75 -9.19 20.35 9.99
C GLU A 75 -9.77 21.77 10.13
N LEU A 76 -10.80 21.93 10.96
CA LEU A 76 -11.33 23.24 11.35
C LEU A 76 -10.72 23.67 12.69
N PHE A 77 -9.99 24.79 12.69
CA PHE A 77 -9.36 25.32 13.90
C PHE A 77 -10.24 26.41 14.52
N THR A 78 -10.44 26.32 15.83
CA THR A 78 -11.24 27.27 16.63
C THR A 78 -10.54 27.61 17.95
N GLY A 79 -10.99 28.68 18.61
CA GLY A 79 -10.58 29.05 19.97
C GLY A 79 -9.07 29.22 20.16
N ILE A 80 -8.51 28.55 21.18
CA ILE A 80 -7.12 28.70 21.59
C ILE A 80 -6.14 28.20 20.51
N ARG A 81 -6.45 27.09 19.84
CA ARG A 81 -5.59 26.52 18.79
C ARG A 81 -5.48 27.45 17.60
N LEU A 82 -6.59 28.13 17.26
CA LEU A 82 -6.61 29.17 16.23
C LEU A 82 -5.77 30.39 16.62
N LYS A 83 -5.81 30.83 17.89
CA LYS A 83 -4.96 31.94 18.36
C LYS A 83 -3.47 31.63 18.20
N LYS A 84 -3.03 30.44 18.64
CA LYS A 84 -1.63 29.99 18.48
C LYS A 84 -1.22 29.88 17.02
N LEU A 85 -2.12 29.39 16.16
CA LEU A 85 -1.87 29.33 14.73
C LEU A 85 -1.66 30.74 14.13
N ARG A 86 -2.48 31.72 14.52
CA ARG A 86 -2.33 33.11 14.06
C ARG A 86 -0.95 33.68 14.43
N GLU A 87 -0.50 33.43 15.66
CA GLU A 87 0.83 33.83 16.13
C GLU A 87 1.94 33.21 15.26
N ALA A 88 1.84 31.90 14.98
CA ALA A 88 2.81 31.20 14.13
C ALA A 88 2.83 31.71 12.68
N PHE A 89 1.67 32.04 12.11
CA PHE A 89 1.57 32.64 10.78
C PHE A 89 2.20 34.04 10.75
N GLN A 90 1.93 34.89 11.75
CA GLN A 90 2.53 36.21 11.85
C GLN A 90 4.06 36.16 12.00
N GLU A 91 4.57 35.22 12.80
CA GLU A 91 6.01 35.02 12.97
C GLU A 91 6.69 34.52 11.68
N SER A 92 6.04 33.59 10.95
CA SER A 92 6.51 33.11 9.65
C SER A 92 6.53 34.20 8.58
N LEU A 93 5.62 35.18 8.65
CA LEU A 93 5.58 36.32 7.72
C LEU A 93 6.69 37.33 8.03
N LYS A 94 6.94 37.61 9.31
CA LYS A 94 8.03 38.53 9.74
C LYS A 94 9.42 37.98 9.42
N SER A 95 9.61 36.67 9.50
CA SER A 95 10.89 36.01 9.21
C SER A 95 11.16 35.81 7.71
N GLY A 96 10.16 35.92 6.85
CA GLY A 96 10.29 35.86 5.39
C GLY A 96 10.61 37.20 4.71
N HIS A 97 10.55 38.31 5.45
CA HIS A 97 10.81 39.67 4.95
C HIS A 97 11.84 40.36 5.85
N ALA A 98 13.12 40.03 5.66
CA ALA A 98 14.23 40.70 6.33
C ALA A 98 14.63 42.04 5.69
N ASP A 99 13.86 42.59 4.75
CA ASP A 99 14.29 43.79 3.98
C ASP A 99 13.13 44.68 3.50
N VAL A 100 12.15 44.98 4.36
CA VAL A 100 11.27 46.14 4.11
C VAL A 100 11.14 46.95 5.40
N SER A 101 11.68 48.16 5.34
CA SER A 101 11.67 49.19 6.39
C SER A 101 10.24 49.60 6.80
N ASP A 102 10.08 49.90 8.09
CA ASP A 102 8.87 50.35 8.82
C ASP A 102 8.20 51.67 8.32
N ILE A 103 8.22 52.01 7.04
CA ILE A 103 7.79 53.35 6.58
C ILE A 103 6.59 53.36 5.61
N ASP A 104 6.14 52.25 5.03
CA ASP A 104 5.00 52.31 4.10
C ASP A 104 3.80 51.44 4.51
N VAL A 105 2.78 52.12 5.06
CA VAL A 105 1.47 51.55 5.40
C VAL A 105 0.54 51.56 4.16
N GLY A 106 1.05 51.92 2.97
CA GLY A 106 0.26 52.06 1.74
C GLY A 106 0.17 50.82 0.85
N ASP A 107 1.14 49.90 0.89
CA ASP A 107 1.21 48.74 -0.01
C ASP A 107 1.28 47.43 0.79
N ILE A 108 0.23 47.10 1.53
CA ILE A 108 0.05 45.72 1.99
C ILE A 108 -0.37 44.92 0.75
N PRO A 109 0.40 43.93 0.28
CA PRO A 109 -0.04 43.06 -0.80
C PRO A 109 -1.43 42.51 -0.51
N ASP A 110 -2.35 42.52 -1.48
CA ASP A 110 -3.71 41.96 -1.36
C ASP A 110 -3.72 40.56 -0.71
N THR A 111 -2.64 39.79 -0.86
CA THR A 111 -2.43 38.48 -0.25
C THR A 111 -2.35 38.53 1.27
N LEU A 112 -1.67 39.52 1.83
CA LEU A 112 -1.52 39.73 3.27
C LEU A 112 -2.79 40.29 3.90
N GLU A 113 -3.53 41.16 3.20
CA GLU A 113 -4.84 41.62 3.67
C GLU A 113 -5.89 40.50 3.70
N ASN A 114 -5.94 39.68 2.65
CA ASN A 114 -6.86 38.54 2.57
C ASN A 114 -6.52 37.43 3.57
N GLU A 115 -5.23 37.17 3.84
CA GLU A 115 -4.81 36.30 4.93
C GLU A 115 -5.17 36.89 6.30
N ALA A 116 -4.90 38.17 6.53
CA ALA A 116 -5.24 38.86 7.78
C ALA A 116 -6.77 38.87 8.03
N PHE A 117 -7.58 39.00 6.99
CA PHE A 117 -9.05 38.95 7.07
C PHE A 117 -9.55 37.53 7.40
N SER A 118 -8.96 36.51 6.77
CA SER A 118 -9.23 35.09 7.12
C SER A 118 -8.87 34.80 8.58
N LEU A 119 -7.74 35.34 9.05
CA LEU A 119 -7.28 35.26 10.43
C LEU A 119 -8.16 36.04 11.43
N ARG A 120 -9.24 36.71 11.03
CA ARG A 120 -10.20 37.34 11.97
C ARG A 120 -11.43 36.47 12.26
N ALA A 121 -11.71 35.47 11.41
CA ALA A 121 -12.88 34.59 11.55
C ALA A 121 -12.83 33.74 12.85
N PRO A 122 -13.98 33.42 13.47
CA PRO A 122 -14.03 32.60 14.69
C PRO A 122 -13.57 31.14 14.47
N SER A 123 -13.53 30.70 13.21
CA SER A 123 -13.03 29.40 12.78
C SER A 123 -12.30 29.51 11.44
N ILE A 124 -11.26 28.69 11.24
CA ILE A 124 -10.50 28.63 9.97
C ILE A 124 -10.28 27.18 9.55
N GLY A 125 -10.54 26.89 8.27
CA GLY A 125 -10.21 25.62 7.64
C GLY A 125 -8.74 25.57 7.26
N ILE A 126 -8.05 24.52 7.72
CA ILE A 126 -6.61 24.32 7.57
C ILE A 126 -6.36 22.98 6.89
N PHE A 127 -5.45 23.00 5.92
CA PHE A 127 -4.98 21.82 5.20
C PHE A 127 -3.56 21.46 5.66
N THR A 128 -3.30 20.17 5.84
CA THR A 128 -1.93 19.64 5.75
C THR A 128 -1.47 19.62 4.29
N PHE A 129 -0.19 19.36 4.05
CA PHE A 129 0.30 19.14 2.70
C PHE A 129 -0.40 17.97 1.99
N LYS A 130 -0.67 16.85 2.69
CA LYS A 130 -1.45 15.73 2.14
C LYS A 130 -2.85 16.16 1.69
N ALA A 131 -3.56 16.90 2.52
CA ALA A 131 -4.90 17.41 2.17
C ALA A 131 -4.86 18.41 1.01
N PHE A 132 -3.80 19.23 0.93
CA PHE A 132 -3.55 20.12 -0.20
C PHE A 132 -3.36 19.36 -1.52
N LEU A 133 -2.54 18.29 -1.52
CA LEU A 133 -2.35 17.44 -2.70
C LEU A 133 -3.66 16.73 -3.08
N ASN A 134 -4.39 16.21 -2.08
CA ASN A 134 -5.66 15.54 -2.33
C ASN A 134 -6.68 16.46 -3.01
N LEU A 135 -6.81 17.69 -2.51
CA LEU A 135 -7.66 18.70 -3.14
C LEU A 135 -7.26 18.95 -4.61
N GLY A 136 -5.96 19.06 -4.89
CA GLY A 136 -5.43 19.19 -6.25
C GLY A 136 -5.75 17.99 -7.14
N MET A 137 -5.79 16.78 -6.58
CA MET A 137 -6.15 15.59 -7.33
C MET A 137 -7.66 15.55 -7.67
N LEU A 138 -8.53 16.10 -6.81
CA LEU A 138 -9.97 16.23 -7.04
C LEU A 138 -10.36 17.37 -8.02
N LEU A 139 -9.50 18.38 -8.16
CA LEU A 139 -9.80 19.57 -8.98
C LEU A 139 -9.64 19.31 -10.47
N THR A 140 -10.75 19.15 -11.20
CA THR A 140 -10.73 18.94 -12.66
C THR A 140 -10.58 20.24 -13.47
N GLY A 141 -11.08 21.37 -12.97
CA GLY A 141 -11.15 22.64 -13.71
C GLY A 141 -9.97 23.60 -13.54
N SER A 142 -8.85 23.18 -12.93
CA SER A 142 -7.68 24.04 -12.67
C SER A 142 -6.45 23.52 -13.43
N GLU A 143 -5.82 24.39 -14.22
CA GLU A 143 -4.55 24.08 -14.91
C GLU A 143 -3.41 23.81 -13.91
N ARG A 144 -3.40 24.54 -12.80
CA ARG A 144 -2.45 24.30 -11.68
C ARG A 144 -2.64 22.92 -11.09
N ALA A 145 -3.89 22.50 -10.88
CA ALA A 145 -4.22 21.17 -10.39
C ALA A 145 -3.82 20.08 -11.40
N GLN A 146 -4.03 20.30 -12.69
CA GLN A 146 -3.61 19.38 -13.74
C GLN A 146 -2.09 19.20 -13.76
N ARG A 147 -1.32 20.30 -13.74
CA ARG A 147 0.15 20.24 -13.65
C ARG A 147 0.61 19.52 -12.39
N LEU A 148 0.00 19.80 -11.25
CA LEU A 148 0.31 19.16 -9.98
C LEU A 148 0.08 17.63 -10.05
N ARG A 149 -1.02 17.17 -10.64
CA ARG A 149 -1.27 15.73 -10.85
C ARG A 149 -0.18 15.08 -11.69
N SER A 150 0.23 15.71 -12.79
CA SER A 150 1.31 15.20 -13.64
C SER A 150 2.62 15.07 -12.86
N ILE A 151 3.03 16.14 -12.17
CA ILE A 151 4.25 16.15 -11.34
C ILE A 151 4.21 15.04 -10.28
N ILE A 152 3.09 14.87 -9.58
CA ILE A 152 2.96 13.83 -8.56
C ILE A 152 3.09 12.43 -9.14
N LEU A 153 2.46 12.16 -10.29
CA LEU A 153 2.56 10.87 -10.95
C LEU A 153 4.01 10.57 -11.36
N ASP A 154 4.70 11.56 -11.91
CA ASP A 154 6.12 11.45 -12.28
C ASP A 154 6.99 11.16 -11.05
N ILE A 155 6.78 11.88 -9.94
CA ILE A 155 7.49 11.64 -8.67
C ILE A 155 7.24 10.24 -8.14
N VAL A 156 5.99 9.74 -8.18
CA VAL A 156 5.67 8.38 -7.73
C VAL A 156 6.40 7.34 -8.56
N ILE A 157 6.45 7.53 -9.89
CA ILE A 157 7.18 6.65 -10.81
C ILE A 157 8.69 6.70 -10.50
N ASP A 158 9.25 7.90 -10.33
CA ASP A 158 10.66 8.09 -10.03
C ASP A 158 11.06 7.45 -8.70
N VAL A 159 10.26 7.64 -7.64
CA VAL A 159 10.50 7.02 -6.33
C VAL A 159 10.49 5.50 -6.44
N LEU A 160 9.52 4.92 -7.16
CA LEU A 160 9.47 3.48 -7.38
C LEU A 160 10.71 2.99 -8.15
N ASN A 161 11.10 3.68 -9.22
CA ASN A 161 12.27 3.33 -10.02
C ASN A 161 13.58 3.44 -9.24
N GLN A 162 13.78 4.53 -8.49
CA GLN A 162 14.95 4.76 -7.66
C GLN A 162 15.09 3.72 -6.55
N LYS A 163 13.99 3.35 -5.88
CA LYS A 163 14.03 2.39 -4.76
C LYS A 163 14.12 0.95 -5.22
N LEU A 164 13.48 0.59 -6.34
CA LEU A 164 13.38 -0.79 -6.82
C LEU A 164 14.43 -1.14 -7.88
N GLY A 165 15.15 -0.16 -8.44
CA GLY A 165 16.19 -0.37 -9.44
C GLY A 165 15.67 -1.10 -10.69
N GLY A 166 14.38 -0.94 -11.02
CA GLY A 166 13.70 -1.61 -12.13
C GLY A 166 13.30 -3.07 -11.89
N LYS A 167 13.56 -3.67 -10.72
CA LYS A 167 13.19 -5.06 -10.40
C LYS A 167 11.96 -5.13 -9.47
N THR A 168 10.78 -4.93 -10.02
CA THR A 168 9.51 -4.96 -9.25
C THR A 168 9.03 -6.37 -8.90
N LYS A 169 9.43 -7.39 -9.70
CA LYS A 169 9.00 -8.80 -9.53
C LYS A 169 9.20 -9.35 -8.12
N TYR A 170 10.31 -8.99 -7.47
CA TYR A 170 10.71 -9.53 -6.17
C TYR A 170 10.62 -8.51 -5.03
N ILE A 171 9.76 -7.48 -5.17
CA ILE A 171 9.59 -6.45 -4.14
C ILE A 171 9.19 -7.02 -2.77
N ASN A 172 8.43 -8.11 -2.76
CA ASN A 172 8.04 -8.87 -1.56
C ASN A 172 9.25 -9.28 -0.71
N GLN A 173 10.41 -9.52 -1.32
CA GLN A 173 11.61 -9.98 -0.62
C GLN A 173 12.27 -8.91 0.25
N ARG A 174 11.82 -7.65 0.10
CA ARG A 174 12.35 -6.50 0.82
C ARG A 174 11.68 -6.28 2.17
N GLU A 175 10.53 -6.89 2.41
CA GLU A 175 9.83 -6.88 3.70
C GLU A 175 10.49 -7.81 4.70
N GLU A 176 10.62 -7.39 5.95
CA GLU A 176 11.28 -8.13 7.04
C GLU A 176 10.77 -9.56 7.22
N GLU A 177 9.44 -9.74 7.23
CA GLU A 177 8.77 -11.03 7.45
C GLU A 177 8.87 -12.01 6.27
N PHE A 178 9.42 -11.59 5.13
CA PHE A 178 9.52 -12.44 3.95
C PHE A 178 10.36 -13.70 4.21
N LEU A 179 11.52 -13.53 4.84
CA LEU A 179 12.47 -14.61 5.01
C LEU A 179 11.97 -15.70 5.98
N PRO A 180 11.44 -15.36 7.18
CA PRO A 180 10.76 -16.35 8.03
C PRO A 180 9.62 -17.08 7.32
N SER A 181 8.78 -16.36 6.58
CA SER A 181 7.63 -16.94 5.87
C SER A 181 8.06 -17.87 4.74
N ALA A 182 9.10 -17.51 3.99
CA ALA A 182 9.67 -18.34 2.93
C ALA A 182 10.30 -19.64 3.48
N ILE A 183 10.95 -19.59 4.65
CA ILE A 183 11.50 -20.79 5.30
C ILE A 183 10.38 -21.71 5.78
N ARG A 184 9.34 -21.15 6.43
CA ARG A 184 8.16 -21.91 6.83
C ARG A 184 7.51 -22.58 5.63
N GLU A 185 7.28 -21.83 4.56
CA GLU A 185 6.71 -22.36 3.32
C GLU A 185 7.54 -23.50 2.75
N TYR A 186 8.86 -23.37 2.70
CA TYR A 186 9.74 -24.44 2.22
C TYR A 186 9.56 -25.73 3.04
N ASN A 187 9.51 -25.63 4.37
CA ASN A 187 9.35 -26.79 5.26
C ASN A 187 7.96 -27.42 5.11
N TYR A 188 6.88 -26.62 5.19
CA TYR A 188 5.51 -27.13 5.06
C TYR A 188 5.22 -27.68 3.66
N ARG A 189 5.87 -27.15 2.63
CA ARG A 189 5.82 -27.70 1.28
C ARG A 189 6.41 -29.10 1.22
N GLN A 190 7.56 -29.32 1.87
CA GLN A 190 8.16 -30.65 1.96
C GLN A 190 7.26 -31.62 2.72
N GLU A 191 6.75 -31.22 3.88
CA GLU A 191 5.80 -32.02 4.67
C GLU A 191 4.56 -32.40 3.86
N PHE A 192 4.00 -31.45 3.12
CA PHE A 192 2.86 -31.68 2.25
C PHE A 192 3.20 -32.67 1.14
N THR A 193 4.32 -32.50 0.43
CA THR A 193 4.72 -33.45 -0.62
C THR A 193 4.97 -34.86 -0.07
N ASN A 194 5.56 -34.96 1.12
CA ASN A 194 5.78 -36.23 1.81
C ASN A 194 4.44 -36.89 2.18
N ALA A 195 3.48 -36.11 2.69
CA ALA A 195 2.14 -36.60 2.99
C ALA A 195 1.43 -37.10 1.71
N LEU A 196 1.57 -36.41 0.58
CA LEU A 196 1.04 -36.89 -0.69
C LEU A 196 1.67 -38.25 -1.09
N ASP A 197 2.93 -38.50 -0.76
CA ASP A 197 3.61 -39.76 -1.07
C ASP A 197 3.28 -40.90 -0.12
N PHE A 198 3.14 -40.62 1.16
CA PHE A 198 2.79 -41.63 2.16
C PHE A 198 1.32 -42.01 2.12
N TYR A 199 0.41 -41.06 1.88
CA TYR A 199 -1.03 -41.27 2.09
C TYR A 199 -1.85 -41.32 0.80
N ILE A 200 -1.29 -41.03 -0.37
CA ILE A 200 -1.98 -41.14 -1.66
C ILE A 200 -1.28 -42.16 -2.56
N GLU A 201 -2.07 -42.92 -3.30
CA GLU A 201 -1.60 -43.82 -4.35
C GLU A 201 -0.71 -43.10 -5.38
N GLY A 202 0.15 -43.87 -6.03
CA GLY A 202 1.14 -43.34 -6.97
C GLY A 202 0.49 -42.70 -8.20
N SER A 203 0.62 -41.37 -8.34
CA SER A 203 0.26 -40.64 -9.56
C SER A 203 1.19 -39.45 -9.74
N LYS A 204 1.75 -39.28 -10.94
CA LYS A 204 2.60 -38.12 -11.26
C LYS A 204 1.83 -36.81 -11.24
N PHE A 205 0.51 -36.84 -11.41
CA PHE A 205 -0.34 -35.65 -11.51
C PHE A 205 -0.83 -35.12 -10.14
N LYS A 206 -0.73 -35.93 -9.07
CA LYS A 206 -1.32 -35.59 -7.75
C LYS A 206 -0.78 -34.28 -7.18
N TYR A 207 0.52 -34.01 -7.34
CA TYR A 207 1.16 -32.81 -6.80
C TYR A 207 0.59 -31.54 -7.45
N GLY A 208 0.58 -31.49 -8.78
CA GLY A 208 0.08 -30.33 -9.52
C GLY A 208 -1.40 -30.09 -9.24
N GLN A 209 -2.22 -31.14 -9.26
CA GLN A 209 -3.67 -31.03 -9.06
C GLN A 209 -4.04 -30.54 -7.65
N LEU A 210 -3.37 -31.05 -6.61
CA LEU A 210 -3.66 -30.67 -5.23
C LEU A 210 -3.06 -29.29 -4.88
N THR A 211 -1.86 -28.95 -5.37
CA THR A 211 -1.32 -27.60 -5.24
C THR A 211 -2.22 -26.57 -5.95
N ASP A 212 -2.72 -26.88 -7.15
CA ASP A 212 -3.62 -25.98 -7.87
C ASP A 212 -4.97 -25.79 -7.15
N LYS A 213 -5.43 -26.78 -6.38
CA LYS A 213 -6.62 -26.63 -5.54
C LYS A 213 -6.42 -25.60 -4.43
N ILE A 214 -5.25 -25.61 -3.78
CA ILE A 214 -4.87 -24.60 -2.79
C ILE A 214 -4.86 -23.21 -3.44
N TYR A 215 -4.21 -23.07 -4.60
CA TYR A 215 -4.18 -21.78 -5.31
C TYR A 215 -5.56 -21.30 -5.73
N LYS A 216 -6.41 -22.17 -6.29
CA LYS A 216 -7.78 -21.79 -6.66
C LYS A 216 -8.61 -21.39 -5.46
N SER A 217 -8.43 -22.05 -4.31
CA SER A 217 -9.11 -21.68 -3.07
C SER A 217 -8.68 -20.28 -2.62
N ILE A 218 -7.38 -20.00 -2.58
CA ILE A 218 -6.87 -18.72 -2.10
C ILE A 218 -7.13 -17.59 -3.09
N PHE A 219 -6.82 -17.75 -4.38
CA PHE A 219 -6.75 -16.64 -5.34
C PHE A 219 -7.83 -16.65 -6.43
N LYS A 220 -8.69 -17.68 -6.51
CA LYS A 220 -9.59 -17.92 -7.67
C LYS A 220 -8.85 -18.12 -9.01
N GLU A 221 -7.53 -18.20 -8.98
CA GLU A 221 -6.63 -18.44 -10.11
C GLU A 221 -5.66 -19.59 -9.80
N ASN A 222 -5.01 -20.10 -10.85
CA ASN A 222 -4.00 -21.16 -10.72
C ASN A 222 -2.58 -20.60 -10.92
N ALA A 223 -1.57 -21.44 -10.68
CA ALA A 223 -0.17 -21.03 -10.79
C ALA A 223 0.23 -20.54 -12.20
N LYS A 224 -0.40 -21.07 -13.26
CA LYS A 224 -0.10 -20.68 -14.64
C LYS A 224 -0.63 -19.29 -14.95
N GLU A 225 -1.86 -18.99 -14.53
CA GLU A 225 -2.46 -17.66 -14.65
C GLU A 225 -1.63 -16.62 -13.89
N TYR A 226 -1.24 -16.92 -12.65
CA TYR A 226 -0.39 -16.04 -11.85
C TYR A 226 0.98 -15.76 -12.50
N ARG A 227 1.62 -16.78 -13.11
CA ARG A 227 2.86 -16.57 -13.87
C ARG A 227 2.67 -15.61 -15.04
N GLN A 228 1.54 -15.68 -15.74
CA GLN A 228 1.26 -14.81 -16.87
C GLN A 228 1.09 -13.36 -16.40
N ILE A 229 0.37 -13.14 -15.30
CA ILE A 229 0.15 -11.81 -14.73
C ILE A 229 1.49 -11.13 -14.37
N LEU A 230 2.42 -11.87 -13.78
CA LEU A 230 3.74 -11.33 -13.39
C LEU A 230 4.85 -11.49 -14.46
N ASN A 231 4.50 -11.94 -15.67
CA ASN A 231 5.45 -12.21 -16.75
C ASN A 231 6.65 -13.07 -16.30
N LEU A 232 6.36 -14.16 -15.59
CA LEU A 232 7.38 -15.07 -15.05
C LEU A 232 7.81 -16.12 -16.07
N ASN A 233 9.10 -16.40 -16.08
CA ASN A 233 9.66 -17.47 -16.91
C ASN A 233 9.31 -18.86 -16.34
N ASN A 234 9.37 -19.91 -17.17
CA ASN A 234 9.08 -21.29 -16.74
C ASN A 234 10.00 -21.80 -15.61
N LYS A 235 11.25 -21.29 -15.56
CA LYS A 235 12.23 -21.65 -14.52
C LYS A 235 12.06 -20.84 -13.23
N GLU A 236 11.30 -19.75 -13.26
CA GLU A 236 11.10 -18.90 -12.09
C GLU A 236 10.08 -19.53 -11.13
N SER A 237 10.36 -19.41 -9.83
CA SER A 237 9.44 -19.83 -8.78
C SER A 237 8.36 -18.78 -8.58
N VAL A 238 7.10 -19.22 -8.67
CA VAL A 238 5.93 -18.41 -8.33
C VAL A 238 5.92 -18.00 -6.86
N ARG A 239 6.29 -18.91 -5.96
CA ARG A 239 6.22 -18.64 -4.51
C ARG A 239 7.25 -17.59 -4.09
N SER A 240 8.39 -17.51 -4.79
CA SER A 240 9.41 -16.49 -4.51
C SER A 240 8.94 -15.06 -4.79
N THR A 241 7.84 -14.86 -5.52
CA THR A 241 7.21 -13.55 -5.75
C THR A 241 5.99 -13.29 -4.86
N MET A 242 5.57 -14.26 -4.03
CA MET A 242 4.41 -14.09 -3.15
C MET A 242 4.79 -13.35 -1.87
N TYR A 243 3.86 -12.56 -1.35
CA TYR A 243 4.02 -11.83 -0.08
C TYR A 243 4.01 -12.76 1.13
N SER A 244 4.58 -12.30 2.24
CA SER A 244 4.76 -13.07 3.48
C SER A 244 3.45 -13.68 3.97
N GLU A 245 2.38 -12.89 4.04
CA GLU A 245 1.06 -13.34 4.52
C GLU A 245 0.43 -14.37 3.59
N VAL A 246 0.75 -14.29 2.30
CA VAL A 246 0.28 -15.22 1.28
C VAL A 246 1.01 -16.57 1.42
N LEU A 247 2.32 -16.54 1.64
CA LEU A 247 3.13 -17.73 1.90
C LEU A 247 2.71 -18.45 3.18
N ASP A 248 2.43 -17.69 4.24
CA ASP A 248 1.92 -18.24 5.50
C ASP A 248 0.55 -18.90 5.33
N LEU A 249 -0.35 -18.29 4.55
CA LEU A 249 -1.65 -18.89 4.26
C LEU A 249 -1.48 -20.20 3.47
N ILE A 250 -0.66 -20.21 2.42
CA ILE A 250 -0.35 -21.44 1.65
C ILE A 250 0.19 -22.52 2.57
N SER A 251 1.14 -22.16 3.44
CA SER A 251 1.72 -23.06 4.44
C SER A 251 0.66 -23.66 5.36
N GLY A 252 -0.30 -22.85 5.81
CA GLY A 252 -1.44 -23.29 6.62
C GLY A 252 -2.33 -24.31 5.90
N TYR A 253 -2.62 -24.09 4.61
CA TYR A 253 -3.33 -25.06 3.79
C TYR A 253 -2.57 -26.37 3.62
N GLU A 254 -1.27 -26.28 3.30
CA GLU A 254 -0.40 -27.42 3.06
C GLU A 254 -0.25 -28.29 4.30
N ASN A 255 0.03 -27.69 5.45
CA ASN A 255 0.13 -28.38 6.73
C ASN A 255 -1.23 -28.99 7.17
N GLY A 256 -2.30 -28.19 7.17
CA GLY A 256 -3.62 -28.63 7.61
C GLY A 256 -4.19 -29.77 6.77
N PHE A 257 -4.03 -29.69 5.44
CA PHE A 257 -4.50 -30.76 4.57
C PHE A 257 -3.60 -32.00 4.62
N ALA A 258 -2.29 -31.85 4.83
CA ALA A 258 -1.37 -32.98 5.06
C ALA A 258 -1.78 -33.80 6.29
N ASP A 259 -2.09 -33.14 7.42
CA ASP A 259 -2.58 -33.80 8.63
C ASP A 259 -3.93 -34.51 8.37
N HIS A 260 -4.83 -33.88 7.61
CA HIS A 260 -6.12 -34.48 7.28
C HIS A 260 -5.99 -35.74 6.42
N LEU A 261 -5.08 -35.73 5.44
CA LEU A 261 -4.72 -36.91 4.63
C LEU A 261 -4.17 -38.03 5.51
N LYS A 262 -3.24 -37.71 6.41
CA LYS A 262 -2.63 -38.67 7.34
C LYS A 262 -3.71 -39.38 8.17
N ARG A 263 -4.54 -38.61 8.88
CA ARG A 263 -5.59 -39.17 9.76
C ARG A 263 -6.54 -40.07 8.99
N LYS A 264 -6.96 -39.66 7.78
CA LYS A 264 -7.91 -40.42 6.97
C LYS A 264 -7.28 -41.73 6.45
N SER A 265 -6.02 -41.69 6.02
CA SER A 265 -5.31 -42.87 5.53
C SER A 265 -5.02 -43.86 6.65
N GLU A 266 -4.58 -43.38 7.83
CA GLU A 266 -4.34 -44.21 9.02
C GLU A 266 -5.64 -44.87 9.51
N ALA A 267 -6.75 -44.13 9.54
CA ALA A 267 -8.06 -44.67 9.93
C ALA A 267 -8.56 -45.77 8.97
N LEU A 268 -8.23 -45.69 7.67
CA LEU A 268 -8.59 -46.70 6.68
C LEU A 268 -7.58 -47.85 6.59
N GLY A 269 -6.38 -47.69 7.17
CA GLY A 269 -5.29 -48.67 7.08
C GLY A 269 -4.71 -48.83 5.67
N ARG A 270 -4.95 -47.88 4.76
CA ARG A 270 -4.47 -47.91 3.36
C ARG A 270 -4.25 -46.50 2.81
N LYS A 271 -3.52 -46.41 1.70
CA LYS A 271 -3.41 -45.17 0.92
C LYS A 271 -4.77 -44.81 0.29
N LEU A 272 -4.98 -43.52 0.09
CA LEU A 272 -6.13 -42.94 -0.59
C LEU A 272 -5.89 -42.91 -2.10
N SER A 273 -6.94 -43.14 -2.87
CA SER A 273 -6.92 -42.81 -4.29
C SER A 273 -6.90 -41.28 -4.48
N VAL A 274 -6.50 -40.82 -5.68
CA VAL A 274 -6.48 -39.38 -6.00
C VAL A 274 -7.88 -38.77 -5.91
N SER A 275 -8.92 -39.52 -6.30
CA SER A 275 -10.31 -39.08 -6.21
C SER A 275 -10.79 -38.93 -4.76
N GLU A 276 -10.38 -39.85 -3.88
CA GLU A 276 -10.66 -39.74 -2.44
C GLU A 276 -9.96 -38.52 -1.85
N ALA A 277 -8.69 -38.25 -2.22
CA ALA A 277 -7.97 -37.06 -1.77
C ALA A 277 -8.64 -35.76 -2.25
N HIS A 278 -9.20 -35.73 -3.47
CA HIS A 278 -9.96 -34.58 -3.95
C HIS A 278 -11.26 -34.34 -3.18
N THR A 279 -11.96 -35.43 -2.82
CA THR A 279 -13.16 -35.36 -1.99
C THR A 279 -12.81 -34.86 -0.60
N LEU A 280 -11.75 -35.41 -0.01
CA LEU A 280 -11.25 -35.01 1.30
C LEU A 280 -10.81 -33.54 1.34
N PHE A 281 -10.23 -33.02 0.24
CA PHE A 281 -9.90 -31.60 0.14
C PHE A 281 -11.15 -30.71 0.18
N ALA A 282 -12.22 -31.11 -0.51
CA ALA A 282 -13.48 -30.37 -0.50
C ALA A 282 -14.14 -30.39 0.90
N GLU A 283 -14.05 -31.52 1.60
CA GLU A 283 -14.49 -31.64 3.00
C GLU A 283 -13.65 -30.74 3.92
N PHE A 284 -12.32 -30.77 3.78
CA PHE A 284 -11.41 -29.91 4.53
C PHE A 284 -11.74 -28.42 4.34
N GLU A 285 -11.92 -27.97 3.10
CA GLU A 285 -12.32 -26.60 2.77
C GLU A 285 -13.63 -26.21 3.46
N LYS A 286 -14.64 -27.08 3.41
CA LYS A 286 -15.94 -26.83 4.02
C LYS A 286 -15.86 -26.72 5.54
N ILE A 287 -15.06 -27.56 6.18
CA ILE A 287 -14.86 -27.52 7.64
C ILE A 287 -14.15 -26.23 8.04
N MET A 288 -13.13 -25.84 7.27
CA MET A 288 -12.30 -24.68 7.59
C MET A 288 -12.93 -23.36 7.14
N GLU A 289 -13.97 -23.38 6.29
CA GLU A 289 -14.50 -22.23 5.55
C GLU A 289 -14.64 -20.95 6.39
N ALA A 290 -15.29 -21.03 7.56
CA ALA A 290 -15.50 -19.87 8.43
C ALA A 290 -14.18 -19.27 8.97
N PHE A 291 -13.17 -20.11 9.21
CA PHE A 291 -11.86 -19.70 9.70
C PHE A 291 -10.97 -19.12 8.60
N ILE A 292 -10.91 -19.76 7.43
CA ILE A 292 -10.03 -19.36 6.32
C ILE A 292 -10.61 -18.21 5.48
N THR A 293 -11.92 -17.98 5.47
CA THR A 293 -12.52 -16.90 4.67
C THR A 293 -11.92 -15.52 4.93
N PRO A 294 -11.83 -15.00 6.17
CA PRO A 294 -11.20 -13.71 6.42
C PRO A 294 -9.72 -13.68 6.01
N LEU A 295 -9.00 -14.79 6.15
CA LEU A 295 -7.59 -14.90 5.75
C LEU A 295 -7.44 -14.88 4.22
N ARG A 296 -8.34 -15.55 3.48
CA ARG A 296 -8.39 -15.51 2.03
C ARG A 296 -8.71 -14.12 1.52
N GLU A 297 -9.69 -13.45 2.11
CA GLU A 297 -10.06 -12.08 1.73
C GLU A 297 -8.91 -11.11 1.95
N LYS A 298 -8.23 -11.21 3.10
CA LYS A 298 -7.00 -10.45 3.37
C LYS A 298 -5.92 -10.75 2.34
N ALA A 299 -5.60 -12.01 2.08
CA ALA A 299 -4.58 -12.40 1.12
C ALA A 299 -4.90 -11.91 -0.31
N ARG A 300 -6.17 -12.01 -0.74
CA ARG A 300 -6.63 -11.49 -2.04
C ARG A 300 -6.48 -9.98 -2.14
N SER A 301 -6.88 -9.26 -1.10
CA SER A 301 -6.80 -7.80 -1.09
C SER A 301 -5.35 -7.33 -1.09
N LEU A 302 -4.48 -7.92 -0.26
CA LEU A 302 -3.07 -7.60 -0.25
C LEU A 302 -2.41 -7.90 -1.60
N MET A 303 -2.66 -9.09 -2.17
CA MET A 303 -2.07 -9.46 -3.45
C MET A 303 -2.53 -8.52 -4.57
N ALA A 304 -3.84 -8.31 -4.73
CA ALA A 304 -4.39 -7.45 -5.77
C ALA A 304 -3.91 -5.99 -5.64
N SER A 305 -3.89 -5.45 -4.43
CA SER A 305 -3.55 -4.03 -4.19
C SER A 305 -2.04 -3.78 -4.31
N ARG A 306 -1.21 -4.64 -3.70
CA ARG A 306 0.26 -4.49 -3.73
C ARG A 306 0.82 -4.79 -5.11
N ASP A 307 0.32 -5.82 -5.82
CA ASP A 307 0.79 -6.13 -7.17
C ASP A 307 0.41 -5.02 -8.17
N LEU A 308 -0.79 -4.44 -8.04
CA LEU A 308 -1.18 -3.29 -8.86
C LEU A 308 -0.31 -2.05 -8.55
N ALA A 309 -0.07 -1.75 -7.27
CA ALA A 309 0.65 -0.56 -6.85
C ALA A 309 2.15 -0.61 -7.17
N PHE A 310 2.79 -1.76 -6.98
CA PHE A 310 4.24 -1.90 -7.04
C PHE A 310 4.76 -2.63 -8.28
N ARG A 311 3.97 -3.51 -8.87
CA ARG A 311 4.35 -4.31 -10.05
C ARG A 311 3.62 -3.91 -11.32
N GLU A 312 2.66 -2.99 -11.21
CA GLU A 312 1.73 -2.63 -12.28
C GLU A 312 0.97 -3.85 -12.84
N ALA A 313 0.75 -4.87 -11.99
CA ALA A 313 0.15 -6.13 -12.39
C ALA A 313 -1.30 -6.23 -11.90
N LEU A 314 -2.23 -6.35 -12.84
CA LEU A 314 -3.66 -6.47 -12.53
C LEU A 314 -4.09 -7.94 -12.49
N HIS A 315 -4.67 -8.33 -11.36
CA HIS A 315 -5.35 -9.62 -11.20
C HIS A 315 -6.83 -9.47 -11.52
N GLU A 316 -7.25 -9.74 -12.76
CA GLU A 316 -8.65 -9.57 -13.21
C GLU A 316 -9.67 -10.27 -12.30
N LYS A 317 -9.33 -11.46 -11.78
CA LYS A 317 -10.21 -12.24 -10.89
C LYS A 317 -10.27 -11.70 -9.46
N LEU A 318 -9.34 -10.83 -9.09
CA LEU A 318 -9.22 -10.21 -7.77
C LEU A 318 -9.47 -8.70 -7.80
N LYS A 319 -9.94 -8.15 -8.93
CA LYS A 319 -10.16 -6.70 -9.09
C LYS A 319 -11.06 -6.10 -8.00
N ASP A 320 -12.07 -6.84 -7.56
CA ASP A 320 -13.03 -6.39 -6.54
C ASP A 320 -12.42 -6.36 -5.14
N TYR A 321 -11.20 -6.87 -4.96
CA TYR A 321 -10.44 -6.84 -3.70
C TYR A 321 -9.38 -5.73 -3.67
N ILE A 322 -9.23 -4.96 -4.75
CA ILE A 322 -8.28 -3.84 -4.80
C ILE A 322 -8.72 -2.76 -3.81
N ASN A 323 -7.84 -2.42 -2.88
CA ASN A 323 -7.97 -1.35 -1.91
C ASN A 323 -6.71 -0.49 -1.89
N GLU A 324 -6.68 0.56 -1.07
CA GLU A 324 -5.48 1.34 -0.86
C GLU A 324 -4.37 0.52 -0.18
N VAL A 325 -3.13 0.73 -0.64
CA VAL A 325 -1.93 0.24 0.01
C VAL A 325 -1.62 1.14 1.19
N SER A 326 -1.41 0.52 2.36
CA SER A 326 -1.18 1.25 3.59
C SER A 326 0.19 1.96 3.58
N ALA A 327 0.32 3.03 4.38
CA ALA A 327 1.62 3.70 4.56
C ALA A 327 2.69 2.75 5.14
N ASN A 328 2.28 1.79 5.97
CA ASN A 328 3.17 0.77 6.52
C ASN A 328 3.69 -0.18 5.44
N ASP A 329 2.84 -0.56 4.48
CA ASP A 329 3.29 -1.37 3.34
C ASP A 329 4.29 -0.59 2.47
N PHE A 330 4.03 0.69 2.19
CA PHE A 330 4.99 1.54 1.49
C PHE A 330 6.34 1.61 2.24
N ASP A 331 6.33 1.76 3.56
CA ASP A 331 7.55 1.77 4.37
C ASP A 331 8.26 0.40 4.38
N ALA A 332 7.51 -0.69 4.51
CA ALA A 332 8.05 -2.05 4.51
C ALA A 332 8.74 -2.40 3.18
N PHE A 333 8.17 -1.96 2.05
CA PHE A 333 8.69 -2.30 0.72
C PHE A 333 9.65 -1.25 0.13
N LEU A 334 9.53 0.03 0.47
CA LEU A 334 10.32 1.13 -0.11
C LEU A 334 11.08 1.99 0.91
N GLY A 335 10.68 1.93 2.18
CA GLY A 335 11.19 2.78 3.26
C GLY A 335 12.55 2.36 3.80
N GLU A 336 12.89 2.82 5.01
CA GLU A 336 14.21 2.59 5.61
C GLU A 336 14.43 1.14 6.04
N ARG A 337 13.34 0.45 6.41
CA ARG A 337 13.34 -0.97 6.80
C ARG A 337 13.43 -1.91 5.59
N SER A 338 13.13 -1.39 4.40
CA SER A 338 13.25 -2.11 3.15
C SER A 338 14.72 -2.43 2.87
N MET A 339 15.02 -3.71 2.68
CA MET A 339 16.38 -4.17 2.49
C MET A 339 16.44 -5.17 1.34
N ASP A 340 17.47 -5.08 0.50
CA ASP A 340 17.70 -6.11 -0.51
C ASP A 340 17.96 -7.47 0.15
N LEU A 341 17.41 -8.54 -0.44
CA LEU A 341 17.44 -9.88 0.12
C LEU A 341 18.87 -10.36 0.41
N GLU A 342 19.84 -10.07 -0.47
CA GLU A 342 21.23 -10.44 -0.29
C GLU A 342 21.82 -9.87 1.00
N LYS A 343 21.57 -8.58 1.26
CA LYS A 343 22.01 -7.91 2.48
C LYS A 343 21.35 -8.53 3.71
N ARG A 344 20.05 -8.83 3.64
CA ARG A 344 19.32 -9.49 4.73
C ARG A 344 19.85 -10.88 5.03
N LEU A 345 20.20 -11.65 4.00
CA LEU A 345 20.80 -12.97 4.16
C LEU A 345 22.18 -12.88 4.82
N GLU A 346 23.00 -11.89 4.45
CA GLU A 346 24.30 -11.68 5.09
C GLU A 346 24.15 -11.28 6.56
N ASP A 347 23.23 -10.37 6.88
CA ASP A 347 22.94 -9.96 8.28
C ASP A 347 22.46 -11.14 9.14
N ASN A 348 21.75 -12.10 8.54
CA ASN A 348 21.20 -13.27 9.23
C ASN A 348 22.05 -14.55 9.09
N LYS A 349 23.21 -14.48 8.44
CA LYS A 349 24.05 -15.63 8.09
C LYS A 349 24.45 -16.50 9.28
N GLU A 350 24.78 -15.87 10.41
CA GLU A 350 25.13 -16.57 11.66
C GLU A 350 23.93 -17.26 12.32
N VAL A 351 22.71 -16.77 12.09
CA VAL A 351 21.48 -17.49 12.50
C VAL A 351 21.31 -18.75 11.64
N PHE A 352 21.52 -18.62 10.32
CA PHE A 352 21.41 -19.76 9.40
C PHE A 352 22.44 -20.86 9.64
N LYS A 353 23.69 -20.50 9.92
CA LYS A 353 24.73 -21.47 10.28
C LYS A 353 24.30 -22.29 11.51
N ARG A 354 23.80 -21.63 12.56
CA ARG A 354 23.32 -22.29 13.78
C ARG A 354 22.12 -23.21 13.55
N LEU A 355 21.23 -22.89 12.61
CA LEU A 355 20.10 -23.73 12.24
C LEU A 355 20.49 -24.93 11.39
N LYS A 356 21.56 -24.83 10.59
CA LYS A 356 22.10 -25.94 9.79
C LYS A 356 22.82 -26.99 10.63
N ASP A 357 23.42 -26.57 11.74
CA ASP A 357 24.17 -27.44 12.65
C ASP A 357 23.28 -28.14 13.71
N ARG A 358 21.96 -27.97 13.62
CA ARG A 358 20.93 -28.73 14.34
C ARG A 358 20.28 -29.75 13.41
#